data_AF-A0A2D8WZX6-F1
#
_entry.id   AF-A0A2D8WZX6-F1
#
_cell.length_a   1.000
_cell.length_b   1.000
_cell.length_c   1.000
_cell.angle_alpha   90.00
_cell.angle_beta   90.00
_cell.angle_gamma   90.00
#
_symmetry.space_group_name_H-M   'P 1'
#
loop_
_entity.id
_entity.type
_entity.pdbx_description
1 polymer ?
#
loop_
_entity_poly.entity_id
_entity_poly.type
_entity_poly.pdbx_seq_one_letter_code
_entity_poly.pdbx_strand_id
1 'polypeptide(L)'
;MIYAYEIRNGRLSRLADLADLRRAVWIDAVVPTEDEVTQIRQLGLEVPSLAEMEEIEISNRLYREDGFDYMTAVLPGERADGQRAAMPVSFILSSERLVTVRHHAPRPFLTFPARAERSTLGCGTVDRLFSGLVEEIIARLADILENSGRLLDETTAGVFESRPGATGRRARGTADRLQTALREVGREADLMARVRLGLLTVERILAFYTATIDERPEPERLRPVIRGHMRDIQALEVHADFLGSRVSLAVDTTLGMINLEQNNTVRILSVIAALFLPPTLIASIYGMNFTSMPELDTAWGYPAALLLMAATAGGTWLVLRWKNWL
;
A
#
# COMPACT_ATOMS: atom_id res chain seq x y z
N MET A 1 26.05 -1.63 -11.57
CA MET A 1 26.03 -0.67 -12.70
C MET A 1 26.13 0.75 -12.17
N ILE A 2 27.14 1.48 -12.59
CA ILE A 2 27.35 2.90 -12.23
C ILE A 2 26.82 3.85 -13.32
N TYR A 3 26.18 4.94 -12.90
CA TYR A 3 25.87 6.11 -13.70
C TYR A 3 26.59 7.32 -13.11
N ALA A 4 27.43 8.00 -13.89
CA ALA A 4 28.17 9.16 -13.41
C ALA A 4 27.76 10.42 -14.17
N TYR A 5 27.70 11.54 -13.46
CA TYR A 5 27.24 12.81 -13.99
C TYR A 5 28.19 13.95 -13.59
N GLU A 6 28.32 14.95 -14.46
CA GLU A 6 29.04 16.19 -14.22
C GLU A 6 28.12 17.40 -14.50
N ILE A 7 28.39 18.52 -13.84
CA ILE A 7 27.67 19.77 -14.07
C ILE A 7 28.40 20.54 -15.18
N ARG A 8 27.72 20.80 -16.30
CA ARG A 8 28.20 21.66 -17.40
C ARG A 8 27.18 22.74 -17.68
N ASN A 9 27.60 24.01 -17.61
CA ASN A 9 26.74 25.17 -17.84
C ASN A 9 25.45 25.19 -17.00
N GLY A 10 25.54 24.74 -15.73
CA GLY A 10 24.39 24.66 -14.84
C GLY A 10 23.39 23.54 -15.17
N ARG A 11 23.75 22.62 -16.07
CA ARG A 11 22.97 21.41 -16.39
C ARG A 11 23.72 20.16 -15.96
N LEU A 12 22.97 19.14 -15.59
CA LEU A 12 23.51 17.84 -15.28
C LEU A 12 23.67 17.02 -16.57
N SER A 13 24.88 16.56 -16.84
CA SER A 13 25.20 15.79 -18.04
C SER A 13 25.84 14.46 -17.66
N ARG A 14 25.41 13.38 -18.32
CA ARG A 14 25.96 12.04 -18.07
C ARG A 14 27.36 11.92 -18.68
N LEU A 15 28.31 11.39 -17.92
CA LEU A 15 29.64 11.06 -18.38
C LEU A 15 29.60 9.86 -19.34
N ALA A 16 30.21 10.00 -20.51
CA ALA A 16 30.34 8.93 -21.50
C ALA A 16 31.46 7.95 -21.15
N ASP A 17 32.50 8.44 -20.47
CA ASP A 17 33.65 7.66 -20.03
C ASP A 17 33.65 7.58 -18.49
N LEU A 18 33.62 6.36 -17.97
CA LEU A 18 33.65 6.05 -16.54
C LEU A 18 35.08 5.83 -16.02
N ALA A 19 36.11 5.94 -16.87
CA ALA A 19 37.50 5.71 -16.48
C ALA A 19 38.04 6.72 -15.45
N ASP A 20 37.44 7.92 -15.36
CA ASP A 20 37.78 8.91 -14.34
C ASP A 20 36.54 9.42 -13.59
N LEU A 21 36.11 8.64 -12.60
CA LEU A 21 35.02 9.00 -11.69
C LEU A 21 35.31 10.26 -10.86
N ARG A 22 36.56 10.75 -10.80
CA ARG A 22 36.89 11.96 -10.03
C ARG A 22 36.24 13.22 -10.57
N ARG A 23 35.88 13.24 -11.85
CA ARG A 23 35.17 14.35 -12.49
C ARG A 23 33.66 14.35 -12.21
N ALA A 24 33.13 13.25 -11.68
CA ALA A 24 31.71 13.11 -11.43
C ALA A 24 31.32 13.85 -10.14
N VAL A 25 30.34 14.74 -10.25
CA VAL A 25 29.72 15.42 -9.11
C VAL A 25 28.57 14.60 -8.53
N TRP A 26 27.98 13.71 -9.33
CA TRP A 26 27.03 12.70 -8.86
C TRP A 26 27.35 11.33 -9.47
N ILE A 27 27.47 10.32 -8.62
CA ILE A 27 27.66 8.91 -8.99
C ILE A 27 26.49 8.11 -8.43
N ASP A 28 25.66 7.54 -9.29
CA ASP A 28 24.56 6.65 -8.92
C ASP A 28 24.94 5.18 -9.19
N ALA A 29 25.22 4.45 -8.12
CA ALA A 29 25.61 3.06 -8.09
C ALA A 29 24.38 2.16 -7.87
N VAL A 30 24.03 1.39 -8.91
CA VAL A 30 22.84 0.52 -8.95
C VAL A 30 23.27 -0.92 -8.94
N VAL A 31 23.05 -1.62 -7.82
CA VAL A 31 23.54 -2.99 -7.59
C VAL A 31 25.02 -3.05 -8.01
N PRO A 32 25.91 -2.28 -7.36
CA PRO A 32 27.30 -2.20 -7.77
C PRO A 32 27.99 -3.56 -7.61
N THR A 33 28.81 -3.91 -8.59
CA THR A 33 29.72 -5.06 -8.49
C THR A 33 30.89 -4.75 -7.56
N GLU A 34 31.61 -5.77 -7.06
CA GLU A 34 32.80 -5.57 -6.21
C GLU A 34 33.87 -4.70 -6.89
N ASP A 35 34.05 -4.83 -8.19
CA ASP A 35 34.98 -4.00 -8.97
C ASP A 35 34.53 -2.53 -9.00
N GLU A 36 33.22 -2.29 -9.22
CA GLU A 36 32.61 -0.96 -9.19
C GLU A 36 32.70 -0.34 -7.78
N VAL A 37 32.47 -1.13 -6.72
CA VAL A 37 32.66 -0.70 -5.33
C VAL A 37 34.12 -0.30 -5.09
N THR A 38 35.07 -1.11 -5.54
CA THR A 38 36.51 -0.84 -5.40
C THR A 38 36.90 0.46 -6.12
N GLN A 39 36.34 0.72 -7.30
CA GLN A 39 36.54 1.99 -8.01
C GLN A 39 35.98 3.19 -7.25
N ILE A 40 34.80 3.08 -6.65
CA ILE A 40 34.20 4.14 -5.84
C ILE A 40 35.05 4.39 -4.57
N ARG A 41 35.56 3.33 -3.93
CA ARG A 41 36.43 3.45 -2.74
C ARG A 41 37.72 4.24 -2.98
N GLN A 42 38.24 4.23 -4.21
CA GLN A 42 39.40 5.07 -4.60
C GLN A 42 39.12 6.58 -4.48
N LEU A 43 37.86 6.98 -4.33
CA LEU A 43 37.45 8.36 -4.09
C LEU A 43 37.54 8.77 -2.59
N GLY A 44 37.96 7.87 -1.71
CA GLY A 44 38.16 8.13 -0.28
C GLY A 44 36.92 7.98 0.58
N LEU A 45 35.90 7.28 0.09
CA LEU A 45 34.66 6.97 0.81
C LEU A 45 34.44 5.45 0.87
N GLU A 46 33.75 5.00 1.90
CA GLU A 46 33.30 3.61 1.99
C GLU A 46 31.93 3.45 1.31
N VAL A 47 31.69 2.28 0.73
CA VAL A 47 30.40 1.95 0.12
C VAL A 47 29.70 0.95 1.04
N PRO A 48 28.59 1.33 1.69
CA PRO A 48 27.88 0.41 2.57
C PRO A 48 27.29 -0.74 1.76
N SER A 49 27.43 -1.94 2.28
CA SER A 49 26.78 -3.15 1.79
C SER A 49 25.26 -3.08 2.00
N LEU A 50 24.49 -3.85 1.23
CA LEU A 50 23.04 -3.91 1.43
C LEU A 50 22.66 -4.32 2.86
N ALA A 51 23.42 -5.22 3.49
CA ALA A 51 23.16 -5.66 4.86
C ALA A 51 23.31 -4.51 5.87
N GLU A 52 24.38 -3.71 5.78
CA GLU A 52 24.59 -2.52 6.62
C GLU A 52 23.49 -1.47 6.40
N MET A 53 23.08 -1.28 5.15
CA MET A 53 21.98 -0.36 4.80
C MET A 53 20.62 -0.79 5.38
N GLU A 54 20.41 -2.09 5.58
CA GLU A 54 19.19 -2.69 6.13
C GLU A 54 19.16 -2.72 7.66
N GLU A 55 20.26 -2.33 8.32
CA GLU A 55 20.32 -2.29 9.78
C GLU A 55 19.26 -1.34 10.38
N ILE A 56 18.75 -1.72 11.55
CA ILE A 56 17.69 -0.97 12.23
C ILE A 56 18.27 0.21 13.00
N GLU A 57 19.53 0.11 13.44
CA GLU A 57 20.22 1.11 14.23
C GLU A 57 20.45 2.39 13.42
N ILE A 58 19.94 3.51 13.94
CA ILE A 58 20.01 4.81 13.25
C ILE A 58 21.47 5.25 13.09
N SER A 59 22.34 4.94 14.04
CA SER A 59 23.78 5.23 13.99
C SER A 59 24.48 4.61 12.80
N ASN A 60 24.00 3.48 12.30
CA ASN A 60 24.63 2.77 11.17
C ASN A 60 24.03 3.22 9.82
N ARG A 61 23.00 4.09 9.87
CA ARG A 61 22.31 4.63 8.70
C ARG A 61 22.49 6.12 8.51
N LEU A 62 22.76 6.86 9.59
CA LEU A 62 22.99 8.29 9.62
C LEU A 62 24.27 8.55 10.42
N TYR A 63 25.38 8.78 9.73
CA TYR A 63 26.65 9.02 10.38
C TYR A 63 27.55 9.88 9.50
N ARG A 64 28.65 10.34 10.10
CA ARG A 64 29.68 11.11 9.43
C ARG A 64 31.01 10.42 9.65
N GLU A 65 31.75 10.25 8.56
CA GLU A 65 33.07 9.63 8.57
C GLU A 65 33.92 10.29 7.48
N ASP A 66 35.15 10.68 7.84
CA ASP A 66 36.15 11.25 6.92
C ASP A 66 35.65 12.40 6.02
N GLY A 67 34.73 13.22 6.53
CA GLY A 67 34.16 14.37 5.80
C GLY A 67 33.02 14.02 4.85
N PHE A 68 32.52 12.79 4.90
CA PHE A 68 31.33 12.33 4.18
C PHE A 68 30.15 12.16 5.14
N ASP A 69 29.00 12.69 4.75
CA ASP A 69 27.72 12.47 5.41
C ASP A 69 27.02 11.27 4.78
N TYR A 70 26.90 10.19 5.53
CA TYR A 70 26.20 8.97 5.13
C TYR A 70 24.77 9.03 5.62
N MET A 71 23.82 8.95 4.69
CA MET A 71 22.41 9.12 4.95
C MET A 71 21.61 8.06 4.22
N THR A 72 20.95 7.14 4.93
CA THR A 72 20.21 6.04 4.30
C THR A 72 18.70 6.17 4.48
N ALA A 73 17.98 6.42 3.38
CA ALA A 73 16.51 6.47 3.34
C ALA A 73 15.92 5.19 2.73
N VAL A 74 14.69 4.82 3.08
CA VAL A 74 14.01 3.64 2.50
C VAL A 74 12.95 4.12 1.55
N LEU A 75 13.12 3.85 0.25
CA LEU A 75 12.29 4.44 -0.79
C LEU A 75 11.52 3.36 -1.56
N PRO A 76 10.26 3.62 -1.96
CA PRO A 76 9.52 2.73 -2.84
C PRO A 76 10.13 2.73 -4.25
N GLY A 77 10.28 1.55 -4.83
CA GLY A 77 10.79 1.35 -6.18
C GLY A 77 10.53 -0.06 -6.70
N GLU A 78 11.08 -0.36 -7.86
CA GLU A 78 10.94 -1.65 -8.53
C GLU A 78 12.24 -2.46 -8.43
N ARG A 79 12.14 -3.74 -8.09
CA ARG A 79 13.25 -4.69 -8.07
C ARG A 79 13.47 -5.28 -9.47
N ALA A 80 14.60 -5.96 -9.66
CA ALA A 80 14.93 -6.60 -10.94
C ALA A 80 13.93 -7.69 -11.39
N ASP A 81 13.19 -8.28 -10.45
CA ASP A 81 12.12 -9.25 -10.71
C ASP A 81 10.77 -8.60 -11.05
N GLY A 82 10.72 -7.27 -11.17
CA GLY A 82 9.50 -6.48 -11.43
C GLY A 82 8.62 -6.29 -10.19
N GLN A 83 8.99 -6.85 -9.03
CA GLN A 83 8.22 -6.64 -7.81
C GLN A 83 8.50 -5.26 -7.21
N ARG A 84 7.43 -4.64 -6.69
CA ARG A 84 7.55 -3.37 -5.97
C ARG A 84 8.02 -3.62 -4.55
N ALA A 85 9.04 -2.90 -4.12
CA ALA A 85 9.62 -2.98 -2.79
C ALA A 85 9.93 -1.59 -2.23
N ALA A 86 9.94 -1.45 -0.91
CA ALA A 86 10.59 -0.33 -0.25
C ALA A 86 11.95 -0.83 0.22
N MET A 87 13.02 -0.25 -0.31
CA MET A 87 14.39 -0.70 -0.04
C MET A 87 15.30 0.49 0.27
N PRO A 88 16.39 0.28 1.01
CA PRO A 88 17.28 1.35 1.39
C PRO A 88 18.04 1.93 0.18
N VAL A 89 18.28 3.23 0.25
CA VAL A 89 19.12 4.01 -0.65
C VAL A 89 20.01 4.90 0.20
N SER A 90 21.31 4.75 0.05
CA SER A 90 22.30 5.54 0.77
C SER A 90 22.73 6.72 -0.09
N PHE A 91 22.76 7.89 0.52
CA PHE A 91 23.33 9.12 0.01
C PHE A 91 24.62 9.37 0.78
N ILE A 92 25.73 9.48 0.07
CA ILE A 92 27.05 9.72 0.63
C ILE A 92 27.49 11.08 0.09
N LEU A 93 27.43 12.09 0.96
CA LEU A 93 27.50 13.49 0.56
C LEU A 93 28.76 14.15 1.12
N SER A 94 29.58 14.70 0.24
CA SER A 94 30.75 15.53 0.58
C SER A 94 30.59 16.95 0.05
N SER A 95 31.62 17.78 0.18
CA SER A 95 31.70 19.10 -0.46
C SER A 95 31.88 19.02 -1.99
N GLU A 96 32.40 17.90 -2.51
CA GLU A 96 32.76 17.76 -3.93
C GLU A 96 31.80 16.88 -4.74
N ARG A 97 31.16 15.91 -4.09
CA ARG A 97 30.32 14.93 -4.79
C ARG A 97 29.21 14.33 -3.91
N LEU A 98 28.19 13.86 -4.61
CA LEU A 98 27.13 13.00 -4.10
C LEU A 98 27.34 11.60 -4.68
N VAL A 99 27.39 10.57 -3.85
CA VAL A 99 27.30 9.18 -4.30
C VAL A 99 26.00 8.58 -3.78
N THR A 100 25.25 7.92 -4.66
CA THR A 100 24.01 7.22 -4.29
C THR A 100 24.19 5.73 -4.51
N VAL A 101 23.85 4.91 -3.52
CA VAL A 101 23.96 3.45 -3.56
C VAL A 101 22.58 2.84 -3.40
N ARG A 102 22.14 2.02 -4.35
CA ARG A 102 20.79 1.42 -4.35
C ARG A 102 20.76 0.04 -4.98
N HIS A 103 19.84 -0.80 -4.50
CA HIS A 103 19.66 -2.19 -4.97
C HIS A 103 18.31 -2.43 -5.67
N HIS A 104 17.58 -1.35 -5.95
CA HIS A 104 16.35 -1.33 -6.71
C HIS A 104 16.26 -0.02 -7.51
N ALA A 105 15.15 0.18 -8.22
CA ALA A 105 14.90 1.33 -9.07
C ALA A 105 13.77 2.23 -8.53
N PRO A 106 14.03 3.11 -7.55
CA PRO A 106 13.14 4.21 -7.26
C PRO A 106 13.09 5.18 -8.46
N ARG A 107 11.87 5.53 -8.87
CA ARG A 107 11.63 6.40 -10.04
C ARG A 107 12.40 7.74 -10.01
N PRO A 108 12.55 8.44 -8.86
CA PRO A 108 13.26 9.72 -8.78
C PRO A 108 14.66 9.71 -9.38
N PHE A 109 15.42 8.63 -9.23
CA PHE A 109 16.79 8.50 -9.75
C PHE A 109 16.84 8.40 -11.28
N LEU A 110 15.74 7.98 -11.90
CA LEU A 110 15.62 7.88 -13.35
C LEU A 110 15.11 9.18 -13.97
N THR A 111 14.21 9.89 -13.28
CA THR A 111 13.55 11.09 -13.79
C THR A 111 14.32 12.36 -13.48
N PHE A 112 14.93 12.46 -12.30
CA PHE A 112 15.65 13.65 -11.84
C PHE A 112 16.78 14.12 -12.78
N PRO A 113 17.65 13.25 -13.34
CA PRO A 113 18.77 13.70 -14.16
C PRO A 113 18.38 14.63 -15.33
N ALA A 114 17.24 14.34 -15.98
CA ALA A 114 16.74 15.11 -17.12
C ALA A 114 16.08 16.45 -16.75
N ARG A 115 15.82 16.69 -15.46
CA ARG A 115 15.14 17.88 -14.94
C ARG A 115 15.89 18.56 -13.79
N ALA A 116 17.13 18.16 -13.53
CA ALA A 116 17.91 18.65 -12.39
C ALA A 116 18.08 20.18 -12.39
N GLU A 117 18.18 20.81 -13.57
CA GLU A 117 18.24 22.27 -13.71
C GLU A 117 16.94 23.01 -13.36
N ARG A 118 15.80 22.30 -13.31
CA ARG A 118 14.48 22.86 -12.99
C ARG A 118 14.12 22.75 -11.52
N SER A 119 14.98 22.15 -10.69
CA SER A 119 14.77 22.10 -9.25
C SER A 119 14.78 23.50 -8.64
N THR A 120 14.23 23.65 -7.45
CA THR A 120 14.08 24.95 -6.77
C THR A 120 15.38 25.76 -6.69
N LEU A 121 16.51 25.08 -6.45
CA LEU A 121 17.84 25.69 -6.36
C LEU A 121 18.71 25.48 -7.62
N GLY A 122 18.19 24.79 -8.62
CA GLY A 122 18.96 24.23 -9.75
C GLY A 122 19.92 23.13 -9.31
N CYS A 123 20.88 22.78 -10.16
CA CYS A 123 21.84 21.71 -9.91
C CYS A 123 23.30 22.17 -9.94
N GLY A 124 23.57 23.45 -9.65
CA GLY A 124 24.90 24.06 -9.80
C GLY A 124 25.95 23.62 -8.78
N THR A 125 25.53 23.02 -7.67
CA THR A 125 26.42 22.49 -6.62
C THR A 125 25.90 21.13 -6.13
N VAL A 126 26.75 20.42 -5.39
CA VAL A 126 26.44 19.09 -4.85
C VAL A 126 25.28 19.15 -3.87
N ASP A 127 25.25 20.14 -2.97
CA ASP A 127 24.14 20.35 -2.02
C ASP A 127 22.82 20.66 -2.73
N ARG A 128 22.87 21.43 -3.82
CA ARG A 128 21.68 21.72 -4.63
C ARG A 128 21.20 20.49 -5.41
N LEU A 129 22.12 19.65 -5.88
CA LEU A 129 21.81 18.35 -6.48
C LEU A 129 21.12 17.42 -5.48
N PHE A 130 21.68 17.28 -4.27
CA PHE A 130 21.07 16.50 -3.19
C PHE A 130 19.68 17.04 -2.84
N SER A 131 19.54 18.34 -2.61
CA SER A 131 18.27 18.99 -2.31
C SER A 131 17.23 18.80 -3.43
N GLY A 132 17.64 18.91 -4.70
CA GLY A 132 16.75 18.69 -5.84
C GLY A 132 16.33 17.23 -6.02
N LEU A 133 17.22 16.27 -5.73
CA LEU A 133 16.87 14.86 -5.75
C LEU A 133 15.88 14.53 -4.62
N VAL A 134 16.07 15.10 -3.43
CA VAL A 134 15.11 14.99 -2.32
C VAL A 134 13.77 15.62 -2.69
N GLU A 135 13.76 16.79 -3.33
CA GLU A 135 12.54 17.44 -3.85
C GLU A 135 11.76 16.49 -4.78
N GLU A 136 12.45 15.80 -5.68
CA GLU A 136 11.81 14.81 -6.55
C GLU A 136 11.33 13.56 -5.80
N ILE A 137 12.08 13.10 -4.80
CA ILE A 137 11.63 12.00 -3.95
C ILE A 137 10.32 12.37 -3.24
N ILE A 138 10.25 13.57 -2.64
CA ILE A 138 9.04 14.07 -1.97
C ILE A 138 7.87 14.15 -2.96
N ALA A 139 8.09 14.76 -4.14
CA ALA A 139 7.06 14.85 -5.18
C ALA A 139 6.55 13.46 -5.59
N ARG A 140 7.45 12.49 -5.74
CA ARG A 140 7.06 11.11 -6.09
C ARG A 140 6.26 10.43 -4.98
N LEU A 141 6.60 10.65 -3.71
CA LEU A 141 5.85 10.11 -2.58
C LEU A 141 4.44 10.71 -2.53
N ALA A 142 4.31 12.02 -2.78
CA ALA A 142 3.03 12.70 -2.91
C ALA A 142 2.16 12.11 -4.02
N ASP A 143 2.72 11.92 -5.22
CA ASP A 143 2.01 11.31 -6.36
C ASP A 143 1.45 9.92 -6.02
N ILE A 144 2.22 9.11 -5.28
CA ILE A 144 1.79 7.77 -4.88
C ILE A 144 0.64 7.86 -3.89
N LEU A 145 0.72 8.73 -2.87
CA LEU A 145 -0.36 8.94 -1.90
C LEU A 145 -1.65 9.39 -2.58
N GLU A 146 -1.58 10.38 -3.47
CA GLU A 146 -2.75 10.91 -4.15
C GLU A 146 -3.42 9.84 -5.03
N ASN A 147 -2.61 9.07 -5.78
CA ASN A 147 -3.13 8.01 -6.62
C ASN A 147 -3.75 6.87 -5.80
N SER A 148 -3.12 6.45 -4.70
CA SER A 148 -3.68 5.44 -3.80
C SER A 148 -4.97 5.92 -3.14
N GLY A 149 -5.04 7.20 -2.75
CA GLY A 149 -6.27 7.81 -2.25
C GLY A 149 -7.41 7.76 -3.26
N ARG A 150 -7.14 8.08 -4.53
CA ARG A 150 -8.15 8.00 -5.61
C ARG A 150 -8.65 6.57 -5.84
N LEU A 151 -7.74 5.60 -5.88
CA LEU A 151 -8.10 4.18 -6.05
C LEU A 151 -8.90 3.63 -4.86
N LEU A 152 -8.55 4.05 -3.64
CA LEU A 152 -9.30 3.71 -2.45
C LEU A 152 -10.74 4.22 -2.53
N ASP A 153 -10.95 5.43 -3.06
CA ASP A 153 -12.27 6.06 -3.20
C ASP A 153 -13.14 5.32 -4.20
N GLU A 154 -12.57 4.98 -5.36
CA GLU A 154 -13.23 4.18 -6.39
C GLU A 154 -13.62 2.80 -5.86
N THR A 155 -12.70 2.12 -5.16
CA THR A 155 -12.94 0.79 -4.60
C THR A 155 -14.03 0.83 -3.52
N THR A 156 -13.96 1.82 -2.63
CA THR A 156 -14.92 1.99 -1.54
C THR A 156 -16.32 2.33 -2.05
N ALA A 157 -16.44 3.16 -3.09
CA ALA A 157 -17.72 3.46 -3.72
C ALA A 157 -18.39 2.18 -4.27
N GLY A 158 -17.62 1.30 -4.91
CA GLY A 158 -18.12 0.00 -5.41
C GLY A 158 -18.63 -0.94 -4.30
N VAL A 159 -18.07 -0.85 -3.08
CA VAL A 159 -18.57 -1.60 -1.91
C VAL A 159 -19.96 -1.11 -1.50
N PHE A 160 -20.20 0.21 -1.50
CA PHE A 160 -21.50 0.79 -1.13
C PHE A 160 -22.60 0.57 -2.17
N GLU A 161 -22.26 0.43 -3.45
CA GLU A 161 -23.23 0.12 -4.51
C GLU A 161 -23.75 -1.32 -4.47
N SER A 162 -23.12 -2.20 -3.67
CA SER A 162 -23.54 -3.58 -3.51
C SER A 162 -24.88 -3.64 -2.78
N ARG A 163 -25.96 -3.97 -3.50
CA ARG A 163 -27.29 -4.17 -2.91
C ARG A 163 -27.39 -5.54 -2.26
N PRO A 164 -27.58 -5.62 -0.92
CA PRO A 164 -27.81 -6.89 -0.26
C PRO A 164 -29.15 -7.50 -0.69
N GLY A 165 -29.22 -8.82 -0.76
CA GLY A 165 -30.48 -9.55 -1.03
C GLY A 165 -30.59 -10.17 -2.42
N ALA A 166 -29.54 -10.13 -3.24
CA ALA A 166 -29.56 -10.82 -4.53
C ALA A 166 -29.49 -12.34 -4.33
N THR A 167 -30.29 -13.13 -5.05
CA THR A 167 -30.29 -14.60 -4.96
C THR A 167 -29.57 -15.27 -6.14
N GLY A 168 -29.07 -16.48 -5.93
CA GLY A 168 -28.45 -17.31 -6.96
C GLY A 168 -27.14 -16.73 -7.52
N ARG A 169 -27.00 -16.67 -8.85
CA ARG A 169 -25.78 -16.25 -9.56
C ARG A 169 -25.35 -14.82 -9.21
N ARG A 170 -26.30 -13.95 -8.86
CA ARG A 170 -26.03 -12.55 -8.46
C ARG A 170 -25.39 -12.47 -7.08
N ALA A 171 -25.80 -13.31 -6.11
CA ALA A 171 -25.24 -13.36 -4.76
C ALA A 171 -23.75 -13.72 -4.79
N ARG A 172 -23.39 -14.74 -5.60
CA ARG A 172 -22.00 -15.17 -5.78
C ARG A 172 -21.16 -14.05 -6.40
N GLY A 173 -21.70 -13.34 -7.40
CA GLY A 173 -21.04 -12.17 -7.99
C GLY A 173 -20.81 -11.02 -7.00
N THR A 174 -21.74 -10.77 -6.07
CA THR A 174 -21.56 -9.77 -5.01
C THR A 174 -20.45 -10.18 -4.04
N ALA A 175 -20.42 -11.43 -3.58
CA ALA A 175 -19.37 -11.92 -2.68
C ALA A 175 -17.97 -11.84 -3.31
N ASP A 176 -17.82 -12.25 -4.57
CA ASP A 176 -16.55 -12.19 -5.30
C ASP A 176 -16.06 -10.73 -5.48
N ARG A 177 -16.99 -9.79 -5.70
CA ARG A 177 -16.67 -8.35 -5.78
C ARG A 177 -16.20 -7.79 -4.45
N LEU A 178 -16.89 -8.10 -3.35
CA LEU A 178 -16.49 -7.64 -2.01
C LEU A 178 -15.12 -8.21 -1.62
N GLN A 179 -14.83 -9.47 -1.98
CA GLN A 179 -13.51 -10.06 -1.74
C GLN A 179 -12.42 -9.40 -2.59
N THR A 180 -12.73 -9.05 -3.86
CA THR A 180 -11.81 -8.31 -4.72
C THR A 180 -11.53 -6.92 -4.17
N ALA A 181 -12.57 -6.19 -3.77
CA ALA A 181 -12.44 -4.87 -3.14
C ALA A 181 -11.56 -4.94 -1.88
N LEU A 182 -11.75 -5.95 -1.01
CA LEU A 182 -10.92 -6.12 0.18
C LEU A 182 -9.43 -6.33 -0.16
N ARG A 183 -9.13 -7.09 -1.22
CA ARG A 183 -7.74 -7.29 -1.69
C ARG A 183 -7.15 -6.00 -2.25
N GLU A 184 -7.93 -5.23 -3.00
CA GLU A 184 -7.51 -3.95 -3.57
C GLU A 184 -7.22 -2.92 -2.46
N VAL A 185 -8.13 -2.77 -1.49
CA VAL A 185 -7.91 -1.93 -0.30
C VAL A 185 -6.65 -2.35 0.45
N GLY A 186 -6.45 -3.67 0.66
CA GLY A 186 -5.24 -4.18 1.31
C GLY A 186 -3.95 -3.86 0.56
N ARG A 187 -3.99 -3.87 -0.78
CA ARG A 187 -2.83 -3.50 -1.61
C ARG A 187 -2.52 -2.01 -1.53
N GLU A 188 -3.54 -1.16 -1.54
CA GLU A 188 -3.35 0.29 -1.35
C GLU A 188 -2.82 0.60 0.06
N ALA A 189 -3.31 -0.12 1.08
CA ALA A 189 -2.83 0.00 2.45
C ALA A 189 -1.32 -0.28 2.58
N ASP A 190 -0.84 -1.37 1.96
CA ASP A 190 0.58 -1.72 1.95
C ASP A 190 1.42 -0.67 1.21
N LEU A 191 0.93 -0.16 0.07
CA LEU A 191 1.62 0.88 -0.69
C LEU A 191 1.73 2.19 0.13
N MET A 192 0.67 2.59 0.82
CA MET A 192 0.67 3.75 1.70
C MET A 192 1.61 3.59 2.90
N ALA A 193 1.67 2.40 3.50
CA ALA A 193 2.61 2.11 4.58
C ALA A 193 4.07 2.29 4.13
N ARG A 194 4.40 1.85 2.90
CA ARG A 194 5.73 2.05 2.30
C ARG A 194 6.02 3.53 2.03
N VAL A 195 5.03 4.32 1.60
CA VAL A 195 5.21 5.76 1.44
C VAL A 195 5.44 6.45 2.78
N ARG A 196 4.68 6.10 3.82
CA ARG A 196 4.87 6.63 5.18
C ARG A 196 6.27 6.33 5.71
N LEU A 197 6.80 5.13 5.47
CA LEU A 197 8.19 4.80 5.77
C LEU A 197 9.19 5.64 4.97
N GLY A 198 8.90 5.89 3.68
CA GLY A 198 9.67 6.80 2.85
C GLY A 198 9.72 8.22 3.41
N LEU A 199 8.57 8.80 3.73
CA LEU A 199 8.46 10.15 4.31
C LEU A 199 9.27 10.25 5.62
N LEU A 200 9.06 9.31 6.55
CA LEU A 200 9.77 9.25 7.81
C LEU A 200 11.29 9.19 7.63
N THR A 201 11.78 8.33 6.73
CA THR A 201 13.23 8.18 6.52
C THR A 201 13.83 9.36 5.76
N VAL A 202 13.07 9.99 4.85
CA VAL A 202 13.49 11.24 4.19
C VAL A 202 13.52 12.41 5.18
N GLU A 203 12.56 12.50 6.11
CA GLU A 203 12.59 13.49 7.19
C GLU A 203 13.86 13.35 8.03
N ARG A 204 14.22 12.11 8.39
CA ARG A 204 15.43 11.82 9.18
C ARG A 204 16.73 12.23 8.48
N ILE A 205 16.88 11.94 7.17
CA ILE A 205 18.08 12.38 6.44
C ILE A 205 18.12 13.91 6.34
N LEU A 206 16.98 14.58 6.17
CA LEU A 206 16.93 16.05 6.12
C LEU A 206 17.20 16.69 7.48
N ALA A 207 16.75 16.07 8.57
CA ALA A 207 17.07 16.51 9.93
C ALA A 207 18.57 16.38 10.21
N PHE A 208 19.19 15.26 9.81
CA PHE A 208 20.65 15.07 9.90
C PHE A 208 21.40 16.11 9.05
N TYR A 209 21.02 16.29 7.79
CA TYR A 209 21.59 17.29 6.89
C TYR A 209 21.44 18.72 7.43
N THR A 210 20.31 19.04 8.07
CA THR A 210 20.07 20.35 8.69
C THR A 210 21.00 20.60 9.88
N ALA A 211 21.36 19.56 10.63
CA ALA A 211 22.30 19.66 11.74
C ALA A 211 23.73 20.01 11.26
N THR A 212 24.07 19.65 10.02
CA THR A 212 25.39 19.89 9.43
C THR A 212 25.41 21.04 8.41
N ILE A 213 24.28 21.74 8.25
CA ILE A 213 24.09 22.71 7.17
C ILE A 213 25.03 23.91 7.25
N ASP A 214 25.50 24.29 8.45
CA ASP A 214 26.40 25.44 8.64
C ASP A 214 27.81 25.19 8.11
N GLU A 215 28.18 23.93 7.90
CA GLU A 215 29.45 23.54 7.26
C GLU A 215 29.34 23.54 5.73
N ARG A 216 28.12 23.71 5.18
CA ARG A 216 27.86 23.63 3.74
C ARG A 216 28.09 24.97 3.06
N PRO A 217 28.43 24.96 1.76
CA PRO A 217 28.43 26.17 0.95
C PRO A 217 27.01 26.77 0.86
N GLU A 218 26.89 28.09 1.02
CA GLU A 218 25.62 28.83 0.90
C GLU A 218 24.48 28.39 1.87
N PRO A 219 24.73 28.29 3.19
CA PRO A 219 23.74 27.80 4.16
C PRO A 219 22.46 28.66 4.18
N GLU A 220 22.59 29.97 3.96
CA GLU A 220 21.47 30.92 3.90
C GLU A 220 20.47 30.62 2.78
N ARG A 221 20.93 30.02 1.67
CA ARG A 221 20.07 29.61 0.54
C ARG A 221 19.48 28.23 0.72
N LEU A 222 20.22 27.31 1.34
CA LEU A 222 19.78 25.94 1.57
C LEU A 222 18.71 25.87 2.67
N ARG A 223 18.90 26.59 3.78
CA ARG A 223 18.02 26.53 4.96
C ARG A 223 16.52 26.75 4.65
N PRO A 224 16.10 27.77 3.88
CA PRO A 224 14.69 27.96 3.55
C PRO A 224 14.09 26.80 2.74
N VAL A 225 14.86 26.25 1.80
CA VAL A 225 14.40 25.16 0.92
C VAL A 225 14.27 23.86 1.69
N ILE A 226 15.28 23.48 2.50
CA ILE A 226 15.19 22.30 3.35
C ILE A 226 14.03 22.41 4.36
N ARG A 227 13.79 23.60 4.91
CA ARG A 227 12.62 23.85 5.77
C ARG A 227 11.30 23.72 4.99
N GLY A 228 11.27 24.10 3.72
CA GLY A 228 10.15 23.84 2.81
C GLY A 228 9.89 22.34 2.67
N HIS A 229 10.93 21.58 2.30
CA HIS A 229 10.88 20.13 2.18
C HIS A 229 10.37 19.43 3.46
N MET A 230 10.85 19.85 4.64
CA MET A 230 10.37 19.30 5.91
C MET A 230 8.88 19.59 6.15
N ARG A 231 8.40 20.79 5.81
CA ARG A 231 6.96 21.12 5.94
C ARG A 231 6.10 20.32 4.97
N ASP A 232 6.59 20.12 3.74
CA ASP A 232 5.88 19.31 2.75
C ASP A 232 5.79 17.85 3.20
N ILE A 233 6.88 17.29 3.75
CA ILE A 233 6.87 15.95 4.34
C ILE A 233 5.83 15.86 5.47
N GLN A 234 5.82 16.82 6.40
CA GLN A 234 4.84 16.84 7.50
C GLN A 234 3.40 16.90 6.99
N ALA A 235 3.12 17.72 5.97
CA ALA A 235 1.79 17.79 5.36
C ALA A 235 1.40 16.45 4.70
N LEU A 236 2.34 15.78 4.03
CA LEU A 236 2.14 14.47 3.43
C LEU A 236 1.95 13.36 4.46
N GLU A 237 2.62 13.42 5.61
CA GLU A 237 2.41 12.48 6.71
C GLU A 237 1.01 12.62 7.32
N VAL A 238 0.55 13.85 7.56
CA VAL A 238 -0.84 14.11 7.99
C VAL A 238 -1.83 13.56 6.98
N HIS A 239 -1.56 13.74 5.67
CA HIS A 239 -2.41 13.19 4.63
C HIS A 239 -2.39 11.65 4.59
N ALA A 240 -1.22 11.03 4.77
CA ALA A 240 -1.07 9.58 4.84
C ALA A 240 -1.84 8.99 6.03
N ASP A 241 -1.80 9.62 7.20
CA ASP A 241 -2.56 9.20 8.38
C ASP A 241 -4.08 9.33 8.14
N PHE A 242 -4.53 10.41 7.50
CA PHE A 242 -5.93 10.56 7.07
C PHE A 242 -6.35 9.42 6.14
N LEU A 243 -5.59 9.14 5.09
CA LEU A 243 -5.89 8.02 4.19
C LEU A 243 -5.85 6.67 4.94
N GLY A 244 -4.95 6.50 5.91
CA GLY A 244 -4.89 5.30 6.75
C GLY A 244 -6.18 5.05 7.53
N SER A 245 -6.80 6.10 8.07
CA SER A 245 -8.11 6.00 8.71
C SER A 245 -9.21 5.58 7.71
N ARG A 246 -9.14 6.05 6.46
CA ARG A 246 -10.10 5.68 5.40
C ARG A 246 -9.92 4.24 4.95
N VAL A 247 -8.69 3.73 4.91
CA VAL A 247 -8.41 2.31 4.66
C VAL A 247 -9.09 1.45 5.74
N SER A 248 -8.96 1.80 7.02
CA SER A 248 -9.63 1.08 8.11
C SER A 248 -11.15 1.07 7.90
N LEU A 249 -11.74 2.24 7.63
CA LEU A 249 -13.16 2.36 7.35
C LEU A 249 -13.61 1.51 6.15
N ALA A 250 -12.81 1.48 5.07
CA ALA A 250 -13.10 0.68 3.88
C ALA A 250 -13.04 -0.82 4.18
N VAL A 251 -12.04 -1.27 4.94
CA VAL A 251 -11.95 -2.67 5.41
C VAL A 251 -13.17 -3.03 6.25
N ASP A 252 -13.49 -2.23 7.27
CA ASP A 252 -14.61 -2.47 8.18
C ASP A 252 -15.96 -2.49 7.44
N THR A 253 -16.15 -1.55 6.51
CA THR A 253 -17.34 -1.49 5.67
C THR A 253 -17.46 -2.72 4.78
N THR A 254 -16.35 -3.13 4.14
CA THR A 254 -16.34 -4.30 3.25
C THR A 254 -16.64 -5.58 4.02
N LEU A 255 -16.04 -5.77 5.20
CA LEU A 255 -16.34 -6.89 6.08
C LEU A 255 -17.80 -6.84 6.58
N GLY A 256 -18.31 -5.66 6.91
CA GLY A 256 -19.71 -5.44 7.25
C GLY A 256 -20.66 -5.89 6.14
N MET A 257 -20.38 -5.54 4.89
CA MET A 257 -21.18 -5.96 3.72
C MET A 257 -21.11 -7.47 3.49
N ILE A 258 -19.93 -8.08 3.65
CA ILE A 258 -19.77 -9.54 3.57
C ILE A 258 -20.64 -10.23 4.64
N ASN A 259 -20.63 -9.71 5.87
CA ASN A 259 -21.45 -10.24 6.96
C ASN A 259 -22.95 -10.08 6.67
N LEU A 260 -23.39 -8.96 6.08
CA LEU A 260 -24.79 -8.78 5.67
C LEU A 260 -25.22 -9.82 4.63
N GLU A 261 -24.39 -10.09 3.62
CA GLU A 261 -24.67 -11.12 2.61
C GLU A 261 -24.71 -12.54 3.19
N GLN A 262 -23.79 -12.86 4.12
CA GLN A 262 -23.81 -14.13 4.84
C GLN A 262 -25.06 -14.28 5.70
N ASN A 263 -25.42 -13.23 6.46
CA ASN A 263 -26.64 -13.21 7.29
C ASN A 263 -27.90 -13.37 6.44
N ASN A 264 -27.96 -12.74 5.27
CA ASN A 264 -29.06 -12.92 4.33
C ASN A 264 -29.16 -14.36 3.82
N THR A 265 -28.03 -14.99 3.49
CA THR A 265 -27.99 -16.40 3.08
C THR A 265 -28.51 -17.32 4.18
N VAL A 266 -28.07 -17.12 5.42
CA VAL A 266 -28.54 -17.89 6.60
C VAL A 266 -30.03 -17.68 6.85
N ARG A 267 -30.52 -16.43 6.71
CA ARG A 267 -31.95 -16.11 6.83
C ARG A 267 -32.79 -16.87 5.80
N ILE A 268 -32.35 -16.93 4.53
CA ILE A 268 -33.05 -17.68 3.48
C ILE A 268 -33.14 -19.17 3.82
N LEU A 269 -32.01 -19.79 4.21
CA LEU A 269 -32.00 -21.20 4.61
C LEU A 269 -32.89 -21.47 5.82
N SER A 270 -32.91 -20.55 6.79
CA SER A 270 -33.75 -20.66 7.99
C SER A 270 -35.24 -20.55 7.65
N VAL A 271 -35.61 -19.65 6.73
CA VAL A 271 -36.99 -19.51 6.21
C VAL A 271 -37.43 -20.80 5.50
N ILE A 272 -36.57 -21.37 4.64
CA ILE A 272 -36.84 -22.64 3.96
C ILE A 272 -37.02 -23.76 4.99
N ALA A 273 -36.10 -23.91 5.94
CA ALA A 273 -36.18 -24.93 6.98
C ALA A 273 -37.46 -24.79 7.82
N ALA A 274 -37.79 -23.59 8.27
CA ALA A 274 -39.00 -23.33 9.07
C ALA A 274 -40.28 -23.69 8.32
N LEU A 275 -40.33 -23.44 7.00
CA LEU A 275 -41.48 -23.76 6.15
C LEU A 275 -41.70 -25.28 6.03
N PHE A 276 -40.63 -26.07 5.98
CA PHE A 276 -40.69 -27.52 5.81
C PHE A 276 -40.72 -28.33 7.12
N LEU A 277 -40.27 -27.76 8.24
CA LEU A 277 -40.14 -28.51 9.50
C LEU A 277 -41.48 -29.05 10.04
N PRO A 278 -42.59 -28.27 10.11
CA PRO A 278 -43.88 -28.80 10.56
C PRO A 278 -44.47 -29.87 9.62
N PRO A 279 -44.51 -29.68 8.28
CA PRO A 279 -44.93 -30.74 7.37
C PRO A 279 -44.10 -32.01 7.47
N THR A 280 -42.77 -31.87 7.63
CA THR A 280 -41.86 -33.02 7.77
C THR A 280 -42.12 -33.78 9.06
N LEU A 281 -42.40 -33.08 10.17
CA LEU A 281 -42.79 -33.73 11.43
C LEU A 281 -44.09 -34.54 11.28
N ILE A 282 -45.10 -33.97 10.61
CA ILE A 282 -46.36 -34.67 10.32
C ILE A 282 -46.09 -35.92 9.47
N ALA A 283 -45.36 -35.77 8.36
CA ALA A 283 -45.00 -36.89 7.49
C ALA A 283 -44.21 -37.96 8.24
N SER A 284 -43.30 -37.56 9.14
CA SER A 284 -42.52 -38.47 9.97
C SER A 284 -43.39 -39.25 10.96
N ILE A 285 -44.38 -38.61 11.60
CA ILE A 285 -45.29 -39.28 12.55
C ILE A 285 -46.13 -40.33 11.83
N TYR A 286 -46.76 -39.96 10.71
CA TYR A 286 -47.59 -40.86 9.92
C TYR A 286 -46.77 -41.88 9.09
N GLY A 287 -45.45 -41.75 9.04
CA GLY A 287 -44.52 -42.71 8.44
C GLY A 287 -44.01 -43.78 9.41
N MET A 288 -44.43 -43.75 10.68
CA MET A 288 -43.99 -44.72 11.69
C MET A 288 -44.74 -46.05 11.56
N ASN A 289 -44.06 -47.17 11.73
CA ASN A 289 -44.64 -48.52 11.59
C ASN A 289 -45.31 -49.01 12.90
N PHE A 290 -46.31 -48.29 13.42
CA PHE A 290 -47.05 -48.72 14.61
C PHE A 290 -48.36 -49.43 14.24
N THR A 291 -48.66 -50.52 14.94
CA THR A 291 -49.87 -51.33 14.72
C THR A 291 -51.15 -50.65 15.21
N SER A 292 -51.05 -49.73 16.18
CA SER A 292 -52.19 -49.01 16.76
C SER A 292 -52.12 -47.53 16.42
N MET A 293 -52.58 -47.18 15.22
CA MET A 293 -52.72 -45.79 14.74
C MET A 293 -54.16 -45.58 14.24
N PRO A 294 -55.10 -45.18 15.13
CA PRO A 294 -56.53 -45.14 14.82
C PRO A 294 -56.88 -44.21 13.64
N GLU A 295 -56.02 -43.24 13.33
CA GLU A 295 -56.20 -42.30 12.22
C GLU A 295 -55.99 -42.94 10.83
N LEU A 296 -55.23 -44.05 10.73
CA LEU A 296 -54.90 -44.71 9.46
C LEU A 296 -56.04 -45.57 8.91
N ASP A 297 -56.88 -46.14 9.77
CA ASP A 297 -58.01 -46.99 9.38
C ASP A 297 -59.21 -46.18 8.83
N THR A 298 -59.11 -44.85 8.87
CA THR A 298 -60.18 -43.94 8.43
C THR A 298 -59.95 -43.50 6.99
N ALA A 299 -60.98 -43.56 6.13
CA ALA A 299 -60.88 -43.15 4.71
C ALA A 299 -60.42 -41.68 4.50
N TRP A 300 -60.55 -40.83 5.52
CA TRP A 300 -60.15 -39.42 5.50
C TRP A 300 -58.75 -39.16 6.09
N GLY A 301 -58.07 -40.15 6.67
CA GLY A 301 -56.79 -39.96 7.36
C GLY A 301 -55.69 -39.39 6.44
N TYR A 302 -55.52 -39.96 5.25
CA TYR A 302 -54.52 -39.49 4.28
C TYR A 302 -54.82 -38.07 3.73
N PRO A 303 -56.04 -37.77 3.25
CA PRO A 303 -56.40 -36.39 2.87
C PRO A 303 -56.27 -35.38 4.02
N ALA A 304 -56.64 -35.75 5.25
CA ALA A 304 -56.53 -34.87 6.41
C ALA A 304 -55.06 -34.55 6.76
N ALA A 305 -54.17 -35.54 6.68
CA ALA A 305 -52.73 -35.33 6.88
C ALA A 305 -52.13 -34.37 5.83
N LEU A 306 -52.50 -34.52 4.55
CA LEU A 306 -52.10 -33.59 3.48
C LEU A 306 -52.60 -32.17 3.73
N LEU A 307 -53.86 -32.02 4.15
CA LEU A 307 -54.44 -30.72 4.47
C LEU A 307 -53.74 -30.08 5.68
N LEU A 308 -53.43 -30.86 6.71
CA LEU A 308 -52.69 -30.40 7.88
C LEU A 308 -51.25 -29.96 7.52
N MET A 309 -50.56 -30.70 6.65
CA MET A 309 -49.24 -30.30 6.14
C MET A 309 -49.32 -28.99 5.35
N ALA A 310 -50.31 -28.84 4.46
CA ALA A 310 -50.50 -27.60 3.71
C ALA A 310 -50.88 -26.43 4.63
N ALA A 311 -51.74 -26.66 5.62
CA ALA A 311 -52.17 -25.65 6.59
C ALA A 311 -51.02 -25.18 7.48
N THR A 312 -50.17 -26.10 7.95
CA THR A 312 -49.00 -25.75 8.77
C THR A 312 -47.93 -25.03 7.95
N ALA A 313 -47.65 -25.45 6.72
CA ALA A 313 -46.77 -24.69 5.81
C ALA A 313 -47.30 -23.28 5.54
N GLY A 314 -48.59 -23.15 5.20
CA GLY A 314 -49.25 -21.87 4.97
C GLY A 314 -49.28 -20.97 6.21
N GLY A 315 -49.52 -21.54 7.39
CA GLY A 315 -49.47 -20.85 8.67
C GLY A 315 -48.08 -20.31 8.99
N THR A 316 -47.03 -21.12 8.82
CA THR A 316 -45.65 -20.68 8.99
C THR A 316 -45.29 -19.57 8.01
N TRP A 317 -45.68 -19.70 6.74
CA TRP A 317 -45.47 -18.66 5.74
C TRP A 317 -46.14 -17.33 6.13
N LEU A 318 -47.38 -17.38 6.64
CA LEU A 318 -48.11 -16.19 7.08
C LEU A 318 -47.39 -15.49 8.23
N VAL A 319 -46.90 -16.25 9.22
CA VAL A 319 -46.12 -15.73 10.35
C VAL A 319 -44.82 -15.09 9.88
N LEU A 320 -44.09 -15.76 8.98
CA LEU A 320 -42.84 -15.23 8.41
C LEU A 320 -43.07 -13.94 7.61
N ARG A 321 -44.17 -13.88 6.85
CA ARG A 321 -44.57 -12.69 6.11
C ARG A 321 -44.93 -11.54 7.05
N TRP A 322 -45.68 -11.81 8.11
CA TRP A 322 -46.06 -10.79 9.09
C TRP A 322 -44.84 -10.21 9.83
N LYS A 323 -43.82 -11.03 10.08
CA LYS A 323 -42.57 -10.58 10.70
C LYS A 323 -41.61 -9.86 9.74
N ASN A 324 -41.95 -9.67 8.47
CA ASN A 324 -41.07 -9.15 7.42
C ASN A 324 -39.77 -9.98 7.27
N TRP A 325 -39.87 -11.30 7.47
CA TRP A 325 -38.75 -12.23 7.27
C TRP A 325 -38.65 -12.74 5.83
N LEU A 326 -39.67 -12.45 5.03
CA LEU A 326 -39.74 -12.68 3.59
C LEU A 326 -39.47 -11.41 2.79
#